data_AF-A0A4S3JMU7-F1
#
_entry.id   AF-A0A4S3JMU7-F1
#
_cell.length_a   1.000
_cell.length_b   1.000
_cell.length_c   1.000
_cell.angle_alpha   90.00
_cell.angle_beta   90.00
_cell.angle_gamma   90.00
#
_symmetry.space_group_name_H-M   'P 1'
#
loop_
_entity.id
_entity.type
_entity.pdbx_description
1 polymer ?
#
loop_
_entity_poly.entity_id
_entity_poly.type
_entity_poly.pdbx_seq_one_letter_code
_entity_poly.pdbx_strand_id
1 'polypeptide(L)'
;MHSSLNRAQAVFGFFTTVALFVAGAAALSVLLYPAHDARAEVALKDVKVVKGRPHYYSTKKEEYSQMRFDLDADLSSLFNWNTKQLFVYVYASYSSSDTPSTSRLLPSESIIWDTIIQAPESPYSLSALQARFFPSSSSSPANRGRAQKRSTSTSKKAKEAAATPGVLHLRGQRAKYQIGDITGRMAERENVTLAVGWNVQPWVGALWWSPASGAIPHTAGNAGRSKSFDFPALKGSKVNAEKEKAQG
;
A
#
# COMPACT_ATOMS: atom_id res chain seq x y z
N MET A 1 4.17 14.25 -55.61
CA MET A 1 3.16 13.16 -55.49
C MET A 1 2.92 12.89 -54.01
N HIS A 2 1.76 13.26 -53.46
CA HIS A 2 1.38 12.86 -52.11
C HIS A 2 0.63 11.52 -52.20
N SER A 3 1.33 10.42 -51.96
CA SER A 3 0.68 9.11 -51.82
C SER A 3 -0.20 9.10 -50.56
N SER A 4 -1.24 8.26 -50.55
CA SER A 4 -2.08 8.03 -49.36
C SER A 4 -1.24 7.66 -48.13
N LEU A 5 -0.17 6.88 -48.33
CA LEU A 5 0.80 6.53 -47.28
C LEU A 5 1.53 7.75 -46.71
N ASN A 6 1.95 8.71 -47.54
CA ASN A 6 2.62 9.92 -47.06
C ASN A 6 1.67 10.80 -46.23
N ARG A 7 0.37 10.85 -46.61
CA ARG A 7 -0.66 11.57 -45.84
C ARG A 7 -0.95 10.88 -44.51
N ALA A 8 -1.03 9.54 -44.49
CA ALA A 8 -1.23 8.78 -43.26
C ALA A 8 -0.06 8.95 -42.28
N GLN A 9 1.18 8.91 -42.79
CA GLN A 9 2.37 9.17 -41.99
C GLN A 9 2.36 10.57 -41.37
N ALA A 10 1.96 11.60 -42.15
CA ALA A 10 1.86 12.97 -41.63
C ALA A 10 0.79 13.10 -40.54
N VAL A 11 -0.37 12.48 -40.70
CA VAL A 11 -1.43 12.46 -39.67
C VAL A 11 -0.97 11.73 -38.42
N PHE A 12 -0.30 10.59 -38.55
CA PHE A 12 0.25 9.85 -37.43
C PHE A 12 1.33 10.66 -36.68
N GLY A 13 2.24 11.30 -37.40
CA GLY A 13 3.27 12.17 -36.81
C GLY A 13 2.66 13.38 -36.09
N PHE A 14 1.62 14.00 -36.65
CA PHE A 14 0.90 15.07 -35.97
C PHE A 14 0.18 14.56 -34.71
N PHE A 15 -0.48 13.40 -34.79
CA PHE A 15 -1.13 12.80 -33.63
C PHE A 15 -0.14 12.48 -32.51
N THR A 16 1.00 11.87 -32.82
CA THR A 16 2.01 11.52 -31.81
C THR A 16 2.66 12.75 -31.19
N THR A 17 2.93 13.80 -31.96
CA THR A 17 3.44 15.07 -31.41
C THR A 17 2.45 15.71 -30.46
N VAL A 18 1.17 15.85 -30.86
CA VAL A 18 0.12 16.36 -29.96
C VAL A 18 -0.03 15.50 -28.71
N ALA A 19 -0.03 14.17 -28.86
CA ALA A 19 -0.11 13.25 -27.74
C ALA A 19 1.06 13.41 -26.77
N LEU A 20 2.28 13.60 -27.25
CA LEU A 20 3.47 13.86 -26.42
C LEU A 20 3.38 15.19 -25.68
N PHE A 21 2.88 16.26 -26.31
CA PHE A 21 2.68 17.55 -25.65
C PHE A 21 1.61 17.46 -24.55
N VAL A 22 0.48 16.81 -24.82
CA VAL A 22 -0.59 16.59 -23.83
C VAL A 22 -0.08 15.70 -22.69
N ALA A 23 0.67 14.64 -23.00
CA ALA A 23 1.31 13.78 -22.01
C ALA A 23 2.32 14.56 -21.15
N GLY A 24 3.13 15.43 -21.75
CA GLY A 24 4.07 16.31 -21.05
C GLY A 24 3.36 17.29 -20.13
N ALA A 25 2.29 17.94 -20.59
CA ALA A 25 1.47 18.82 -19.77
C ALA A 25 0.80 18.06 -18.61
N ALA A 26 0.34 16.83 -18.86
CA ALA A 26 -0.21 15.97 -17.82
C ALA A 26 0.82 15.57 -16.77
N ALA A 27 2.03 15.21 -17.19
CA ALA A 27 3.13 14.92 -16.28
C ALA A 27 3.51 16.15 -15.43
N LEU A 28 3.57 17.34 -16.04
CA LEU A 28 3.89 18.59 -15.35
C LEU A 28 2.78 19.03 -14.38
N SER A 29 1.52 18.73 -14.68
CA SER A 29 0.40 19.10 -13.82
C SER A 29 0.51 18.56 -12.39
N VAL A 30 1.16 17.39 -12.22
CA VAL A 30 1.34 16.76 -10.91
C VAL A 30 2.26 17.61 -10.01
N LEU A 31 3.21 18.33 -10.59
CA LEU A 31 4.09 19.25 -9.84
C LEU A 31 3.34 20.45 -9.25
N LEU A 32 2.21 20.84 -9.87
CA LEU A 32 1.41 21.99 -9.45
C LEU A 32 0.42 21.65 -8.32
N TYR A 33 0.12 20.37 -8.11
CA TYR A 33 -0.83 19.90 -7.09
C TYR A 33 -0.20 18.83 -6.19
N PRO A 34 0.78 19.18 -5.32
CA PRO A 34 1.52 18.19 -4.53
C PRO A 34 0.75 17.59 -3.32
N ALA A 35 -0.59 17.61 -3.34
CA ALA A 35 -1.49 16.93 -2.40
C ALA A 35 -1.15 17.11 -0.91
N HIS A 36 -1.17 18.37 -0.46
CA HIS A 36 -0.85 18.78 0.91
C HIS A 36 -1.75 18.18 2.00
N ASP A 37 -2.99 17.82 1.66
CA ASP A 37 -3.99 17.38 2.63
C ASP A 37 -3.94 15.88 2.95
N ALA A 38 -3.06 15.11 2.30
CA ALA A 38 -2.95 13.67 2.54
C ALA A 38 -2.43 13.40 3.96
N ARG A 39 -3.17 12.64 4.76
CA ARG A 39 -2.84 12.33 6.15
C ARG A 39 -2.99 10.85 6.43
N ALA A 40 -1.99 10.25 7.08
CA ALA A 40 -2.10 8.89 7.59
C ALA A 40 -1.65 8.85 9.05
N GLU A 41 -2.29 8.00 9.84
CA GLU A 41 -1.94 7.71 11.23
C GLU A 41 -2.00 6.19 11.46
N VAL A 42 -1.00 5.66 12.17
CA VAL A 42 -0.91 4.24 12.49
C VAL A 42 -0.66 4.05 13.98
N ALA A 43 -1.42 3.14 14.57
CA ALA A 43 -1.29 2.77 15.98
C ALA A 43 -1.09 1.26 16.13
N LEU A 44 -0.13 0.85 16.95
CA LEU A 44 0.06 -0.55 17.28
C LEU A 44 -1.04 -1.03 18.23
N LYS A 45 -1.58 -2.23 17.97
CA LYS A 45 -2.59 -2.86 18.83
C LYS A 45 -2.09 -4.09 19.58
N ASP A 46 -1.37 -4.97 18.88
CA ASP A 46 -0.87 -6.23 19.45
C ASP A 46 0.40 -6.65 18.71
N VAL A 47 1.36 -7.20 19.43
CA VAL A 47 2.66 -7.63 18.89
C VAL A 47 3.07 -8.92 19.59
N LYS A 48 3.50 -9.91 18.79
CA LYS A 48 3.87 -11.23 19.27
C LYS A 48 5.10 -11.72 18.54
N VAL A 49 6.09 -12.23 19.26
CA VAL A 49 7.28 -12.86 18.68
C VAL A 49 7.19 -14.37 18.81
N VAL A 50 7.38 -15.07 17.69
CA VAL A 50 7.31 -16.53 17.58
C VAL A 50 8.57 -17.04 16.90
N LYS A 51 9.18 -18.08 17.44
CA LYS A 51 10.30 -18.78 16.82
C LYS A 51 9.80 -19.94 15.96
N GLY A 52 10.19 -19.98 14.70
CA GLY A 52 9.68 -20.96 13.74
C GLY A 52 10.58 -21.15 12.54
N ARG A 53 10.10 -21.94 11.56
CA ARG A 53 10.74 -22.04 10.24
C ARG A 53 10.02 -21.07 9.29
N PRO A 54 10.74 -20.20 8.56
CA PRO A 54 10.13 -19.22 7.64
C PRO A 54 9.45 -19.88 6.45
N HIS A 55 10.12 -20.91 5.92
CA HIS A 55 9.69 -21.70 4.79
C HIS A 55 9.85 -23.17 5.13
N TYR A 56 9.00 -24.01 4.53
CA TYR A 56 9.00 -25.45 4.76
C TYR A 56 10.39 -26.09 4.56
N TYR A 57 11.15 -25.57 3.59
CA TYR A 57 12.49 -26.05 3.23
C TYR A 57 13.65 -25.37 3.96
N SER A 58 13.40 -24.39 4.85
CA SER A 58 14.47 -23.77 5.62
C SER A 58 14.87 -24.65 6.80
N THR A 59 16.15 -24.98 6.88
CA THR A 59 16.73 -25.73 8.01
C THR A 59 16.89 -24.87 9.25
N LYS A 60 17.02 -23.54 9.09
CA LYS A 60 17.23 -22.59 10.18
C LYS A 60 15.90 -22.20 10.84
N LYS A 61 15.90 -22.18 12.17
CA LYS A 61 14.80 -21.64 12.98
C LYS A 61 15.13 -20.19 13.31
N GLU A 62 14.27 -19.27 12.91
CA GLU A 62 14.44 -17.84 13.16
C GLU A 62 13.23 -17.30 13.91
N GLU A 63 13.36 -16.10 14.43
CA GLU A 63 12.34 -15.41 15.19
C GLU A 63 11.58 -14.44 14.28
N TYR A 64 10.26 -14.52 14.32
CA TYR A 64 9.36 -13.67 13.55
C TYR A 64 8.44 -12.90 14.46
N SER A 65 8.20 -11.64 14.14
CA SER A 65 7.14 -10.88 14.77
C SER A 65 5.86 -10.89 13.93
N GLN A 66 4.74 -11.09 14.62
CA GLN A 66 3.39 -10.97 14.11
C GLN A 66 2.74 -9.79 14.82
N MET A 67 2.23 -8.85 14.04
CA MET A 67 1.66 -7.61 14.57
C MET A 67 0.21 -7.43 14.14
N ARG A 68 -0.52 -6.66 14.93
CA ARG A 68 -1.81 -6.09 14.58
C ARG A 68 -1.75 -4.59 14.83
N PHE A 69 -2.31 -3.83 13.90
CA PHE A 69 -2.31 -2.37 13.95
C PHE A 69 -3.67 -1.82 13.55
N ASP A 70 -3.88 -0.57 13.95
CA ASP A 70 -4.97 0.27 13.49
C ASP A 70 -4.37 1.30 12.52
N LEU A 71 -5.04 1.53 11.39
CA LEU A 71 -4.61 2.48 10.35
C LEU A 71 -5.78 3.38 10.01
N ASP A 72 -5.61 4.68 10.19
CA ASP A 72 -6.51 5.71 9.69
C ASP A 72 -5.75 6.55 8.67
N ALA A 73 -6.16 6.48 7.40
CA ALA A 73 -5.53 7.27 6.36
C ALA A 73 -6.59 7.94 5.49
N ASP A 74 -6.51 9.26 5.38
CA ASP A 74 -7.23 10.07 4.42
C ASP A 74 -6.28 10.46 3.29
N LEU A 75 -6.35 9.68 2.22
CA LEU A 75 -5.53 9.81 1.01
C LEU A 75 -6.36 10.29 -0.17
N SER A 76 -7.57 10.80 0.06
CA SER A 76 -8.49 11.22 -0.99
C SER A 76 -7.93 12.37 -1.84
N SER A 77 -7.14 13.26 -1.24
CA SER A 77 -6.48 14.38 -1.94
C SER A 77 -5.43 13.92 -2.96
N LEU A 78 -4.93 12.68 -2.87
CA LEU A 78 -4.00 12.10 -3.84
C LEU A 78 -4.70 11.62 -5.12
N PHE A 79 -6.02 11.47 -5.10
CA PHE A 79 -6.80 11.10 -6.28
C PHE A 79 -7.16 12.34 -7.08
N ASN A 80 -6.39 12.57 -8.13
CA ASN A 80 -6.69 13.55 -9.17
C ASN A 80 -6.93 12.85 -10.51
N TRP A 81 -7.17 13.64 -11.55
CA TRP A 81 -7.45 13.15 -12.90
C TRP A 81 -6.29 12.35 -13.54
N ASN A 82 -5.05 12.59 -13.12
CA ASN A 82 -3.87 11.87 -13.59
C ASN A 82 -3.50 10.68 -12.68
N THR A 83 -4.16 10.47 -11.55
CA THR A 83 -3.87 9.32 -10.66
C THR A 83 -4.50 8.05 -11.21
N LYS A 84 -3.69 7.01 -11.42
CA LYS A 84 -4.16 5.68 -11.82
C LYS A 84 -4.45 4.79 -10.62
N GLN A 85 -3.48 4.68 -9.74
CA GLN A 85 -3.56 3.84 -8.54
C GLN A 85 -2.62 4.36 -7.45
N LEU A 86 -2.98 4.06 -6.21
CA LEU A 86 -2.23 4.38 -5.02
C LEU A 86 -1.81 3.07 -4.34
N PHE A 87 -0.52 2.91 -4.11
CA PHE A 87 0.01 1.80 -3.33
C PHE A 87 0.28 2.27 -1.91
N VAL A 88 -0.48 1.77 -0.93
CA VAL A 88 -0.36 2.14 0.47
C VAL A 88 0.27 0.98 1.22
N TYR A 89 1.28 1.25 2.03
CA TYR A 89 1.99 0.23 2.78
C TYR A 89 2.30 0.71 4.20
N VAL A 90 2.33 -0.23 5.13
CA VAL A 90 2.78 -0.02 6.50
C VAL A 90 4.07 -0.78 6.67
N TYR A 91 5.09 -0.11 7.19
CA TYR A 91 6.39 -0.69 7.43
C TYR A 91 6.84 -0.47 8.87
N ALA A 92 7.60 -1.43 9.39
CA ALA A 92 8.24 -1.35 10.69
C ALA A 92 9.68 -0.86 10.50
N SER A 93 10.07 0.16 11.24
CA SER A 93 11.44 0.68 11.30
C SER A 93 12.04 0.31 12.65
N TYR A 94 13.20 -0.37 12.63
CA TYR A 94 13.89 -0.85 13.83
C TYR A 94 15.42 -0.86 13.63
N SER A 95 16.18 -0.83 14.72
CA SER A 95 17.64 -0.99 14.65
C SER A 95 18.01 -2.47 14.53
N SER A 96 18.80 -2.84 13.51
CA SER A 96 19.33 -4.21 13.38
C SER A 96 20.52 -4.49 14.31
N SER A 97 21.11 -3.48 14.97
CA SER A 97 22.16 -3.70 15.98
C SER A 97 21.58 -4.04 17.35
N ASP A 98 22.21 -4.97 18.07
CA ASP A 98 21.85 -5.32 19.46
C ASP A 98 22.17 -4.19 20.44
N THR A 99 23.00 -3.23 20.03
CA THR A 99 23.29 -2.00 20.77
C THR A 99 22.64 -0.80 20.07
N PRO A 100 21.48 -0.31 20.57
CA PRO A 100 20.76 0.79 19.93
C PRO A 100 21.48 2.14 20.04
N SER A 101 22.37 2.31 21.04
CA SER A 101 23.08 3.56 21.33
C SER A 101 24.34 3.80 20.50
N THR A 102 24.86 2.76 19.83
CA THR A 102 26.18 2.80 19.16
C THR A 102 26.07 2.84 17.63
N SER A 103 24.90 2.55 17.06
CA SER A 103 24.72 2.43 15.62
C SER A 103 24.50 3.79 14.95
N ARG A 104 25.52 4.28 14.24
CA ARG A 104 25.40 5.29 13.17
C ARG A 104 24.72 4.71 11.90
N LEU A 105 24.10 3.53 12.01
CA LEU A 105 23.53 2.80 10.88
C LEU A 105 22.08 3.24 10.65
N LEU A 106 21.66 3.26 9.39
CA LEU A 106 20.26 3.50 9.07
C LEU A 106 19.40 2.38 9.67
N PRO A 107 18.20 2.71 10.20
CA PRO A 107 17.28 1.71 10.68
C PRO A 107 16.86 0.78 9.53
N SER A 108 16.66 -0.49 9.84
CA SER A 108 16.10 -1.45 8.91
C SER A 108 14.60 -1.25 8.82
N GLU A 109 14.10 -1.18 7.60
CA GLU A 109 12.69 -0.97 7.29
C GLU A 109 12.11 -2.22 6.63
N SER A 110 11.02 -2.74 7.18
CA SER A 110 10.35 -3.93 6.63
C SER A 110 8.85 -3.71 6.49
N ILE A 111 8.32 -3.99 5.30
CA ILE A 111 6.89 -3.83 5.00
C ILE A 111 6.11 -4.98 5.64
N ILE A 112 5.13 -4.64 6.48
CA ILE A 112 4.28 -5.61 7.18
C ILE A 112 2.92 -5.77 6.51
N TRP A 113 2.46 -4.77 5.77
CA TRP A 113 1.16 -4.76 5.11
C TRP A 113 1.16 -3.82 3.91
N ASP A 114 0.40 -4.19 2.87
CA ASP A 114 0.22 -3.41 1.66
C ASP A 114 -1.20 -3.55 1.10
N THR A 115 -1.69 -2.49 0.46
CA THR A 115 -2.90 -2.49 -0.36
C THR A 115 -2.74 -1.59 -1.57
N ILE A 116 -3.47 -1.91 -2.65
CA ILE A 116 -3.57 -1.08 -3.84
C ILE A 116 -4.99 -0.51 -3.90
N ILE A 117 -5.10 0.81 -3.91
CA ILE A 117 -6.36 1.53 -4.12
C ILE A 117 -6.35 2.04 -5.57
N GLN A 118 -7.31 1.57 -6.37
CA GLN A 118 -7.47 2.03 -7.75
C GLN A 118 -8.25 3.34 -7.78
N ALA A 119 -7.93 4.22 -8.73
CA ALA A 119 -8.74 5.40 -8.97
C ALA A 119 -10.17 4.99 -9.39
N PRO A 120 -11.18 5.78 -8.99
CA PRO A 120 -12.54 5.56 -9.46
C PRO A 120 -12.59 5.67 -10.99
N GLU A 121 -13.47 4.89 -11.60
CA GLU A 121 -13.70 4.96 -13.04
C GLU A 121 -14.15 6.38 -13.43
N SER A 122 -13.54 6.94 -14.46
CA SER A 122 -13.91 8.28 -14.89
C SER A 122 -15.34 8.27 -15.48
N PRO A 123 -16.10 9.37 -15.33
CA PRO A 123 -17.42 9.50 -15.97
C PRO A 123 -17.38 9.41 -17.50
N TYR A 124 -16.19 9.57 -18.09
CA TYR A 124 -15.94 9.52 -19.52
C TYR A 124 -15.28 8.21 -19.97
N SER A 125 -15.20 7.21 -19.09
CA SER A 125 -14.74 5.88 -19.48
C SER A 125 -15.69 5.28 -20.52
N LEU A 126 -15.18 4.44 -21.43
CA LEU A 126 -15.99 3.83 -22.48
C LEU A 126 -17.19 3.06 -21.91
N SER A 127 -17.03 2.40 -20.75
CA SER A 127 -18.10 1.70 -20.05
C SER A 127 -19.15 2.66 -19.49
N ALA A 128 -18.75 3.78 -18.90
CA ALA A 128 -19.67 4.81 -18.41
C ALA A 128 -20.44 5.49 -19.55
N LEU A 129 -19.75 5.80 -20.66
CA LEU A 129 -20.37 6.36 -21.86
C LEU A 129 -21.30 5.37 -22.53
N GLN A 130 -20.90 4.10 -22.65
CA GLN A 130 -21.76 3.04 -23.17
C GLN A 130 -23.01 2.87 -22.32
N ALA A 131 -22.89 2.86 -20.99
CA ALA A 131 -24.04 2.80 -20.09
C ALA A 131 -24.94 4.04 -20.21
N ARG A 132 -24.37 5.22 -20.43
CA ARG A 132 -25.11 6.49 -20.56
C ARG A 132 -25.84 6.62 -21.91
N PHE A 133 -25.21 6.23 -23.00
CA PHE A 133 -25.74 6.43 -24.35
C PHE A 133 -26.45 5.20 -24.93
N PHE A 134 -26.10 4.01 -24.45
CA PHE A 134 -26.75 2.75 -24.82
C PHE A 134 -27.21 1.99 -23.56
N PRO A 135 -28.09 2.58 -22.73
CA PRO A 135 -28.68 1.85 -21.63
C PRO A 135 -29.49 0.69 -22.22
N SER A 136 -29.00 -0.54 -22.05
CA SER A 136 -29.74 -1.72 -22.52
C SER A 136 -31.10 -1.73 -21.84
N SER A 137 -32.16 -1.55 -22.62
CA SER A 137 -33.55 -1.69 -22.14
C SER A 137 -33.83 -3.18 -21.87
N SER A 138 -33.42 -3.69 -20.72
CA SER A 138 -33.90 -4.99 -20.23
C SER A 138 -34.08 -4.96 -18.72
N SER A 139 -35.07 -4.18 -18.28
CA SER A 139 -35.89 -4.59 -17.15
C SER A 139 -36.65 -5.87 -17.54
N SER A 140 -36.07 -7.04 -17.26
CA SER A 140 -36.80 -8.31 -17.15
C SER A 140 -36.29 -9.10 -15.95
N PRO A 141 -37.10 -9.31 -14.90
CA PRO A 141 -36.73 -10.15 -13.77
C PRO A 141 -37.05 -11.60 -14.12
N ALA A 142 -36.08 -12.32 -14.70
CA ALA A 142 -36.18 -13.78 -14.83
C ALA A 142 -34.79 -14.39 -15.08
N ASN A 143 -34.16 -14.93 -14.05
CA ASN A 143 -34.17 -16.37 -13.78
C ASN A 143 -33.14 -16.72 -12.70
N ARG A 144 -33.62 -17.19 -11.55
CA ARG A 144 -32.81 -17.88 -10.54
C ARG A 144 -32.39 -19.22 -11.15
N GLY A 145 -31.14 -19.35 -11.58
CA GLY A 145 -30.64 -20.57 -12.22
C GLY A 145 -29.13 -20.79 -12.06
N ARG A 146 -28.70 -21.05 -10.81
CA ARG A 146 -27.59 -21.93 -10.39
C ARG A 146 -26.55 -22.38 -11.44
N ALA A 147 -25.37 -21.75 -11.42
CA ALA A 147 -24.01 -22.31 -11.53
C ALA A 147 -23.06 -21.09 -11.67
N GLN A 148 -21.99 -20.86 -10.92
CA GLN A 148 -21.02 -21.74 -10.27
C GLN A 148 -20.33 -20.89 -9.19
N LYS A 149 -20.16 -21.42 -7.98
CA LYS A 149 -19.40 -20.79 -6.90
C LYS A 149 -17.96 -20.54 -7.36
N ARG A 150 -17.65 -19.29 -7.73
CA ARG A 150 -16.28 -18.75 -7.67
C ARG A 150 -16.31 -17.66 -6.60
N SER A 151 -15.71 -18.01 -5.48
CA SER A 151 -15.69 -17.26 -4.24
C SER A 151 -15.04 -15.88 -4.40
N THR A 152 -15.76 -14.89 -3.87
CA THR A 152 -15.24 -13.76 -3.09
C THR A 152 -14.27 -12.79 -3.74
N SER A 153 -14.80 -11.70 -4.33
CA SER A 153 -14.22 -10.34 -4.18
C SER A 153 -15.10 -9.22 -4.74
N THR A 154 -16.05 -9.51 -5.63
CA THR A 154 -16.76 -8.44 -6.36
C THR A 154 -17.90 -7.78 -5.57
N SER A 155 -18.48 -8.44 -4.56
CA SER A 155 -19.64 -7.93 -3.82
C SER A 155 -19.32 -6.87 -2.77
N LYS A 156 -18.05 -6.64 -2.42
CA LYS A 156 -17.63 -5.46 -1.63
C LYS A 156 -17.52 -4.19 -2.49
N LYS A 157 -17.20 -4.34 -3.78
CA LYS A 157 -16.92 -3.22 -4.71
C LYS A 157 -18.14 -2.33 -4.98
N ALA A 158 -19.36 -2.85 -4.85
CA ALA A 158 -20.59 -2.10 -5.08
C ALA A 158 -21.05 -1.23 -3.89
N LYS A 159 -20.63 -1.57 -2.66
CA LYS A 159 -20.96 -0.77 -1.45
C LYS A 159 -19.92 0.31 -1.16
N GLU A 160 -18.76 0.24 -1.82
CA GLU A 160 -17.62 1.14 -1.67
C GLU A 160 -17.64 2.29 -2.71
N ALA A 161 -18.49 2.20 -3.74
CA ALA A 161 -18.65 3.24 -4.76
C ALA A 161 -19.27 4.55 -4.22
N ALA A 162 -19.82 4.54 -3.00
CA ALA A 162 -20.29 5.73 -2.29
C ALA A 162 -19.32 6.21 -1.20
N ALA A 163 -18.22 5.49 -0.94
CA ALA A 163 -17.16 5.93 -0.05
C ALA A 163 -16.13 6.72 -0.86
N THR A 164 -15.72 7.88 -0.36
CA THR A 164 -14.69 8.71 -0.98
C THR A 164 -13.44 7.85 -1.24
N PRO A 165 -12.94 7.78 -2.49
CA PRO A 165 -11.77 6.97 -2.79
C PRO A 165 -10.58 7.46 -1.97
N GLY A 166 -9.79 6.54 -1.42
CA GLY A 166 -8.58 6.87 -0.65
C GLY A 166 -8.76 7.00 0.85
N VAL A 167 -9.96 6.85 1.41
CA VAL A 167 -10.15 6.79 2.87
C VAL A 167 -10.02 5.35 3.36
N LEU A 168 -9.06 5.09 4.25
CA LEU A 168 -8.82 3.79 4.89
C LEU A 168 -9.04 3.89 6.39
N HIS A 169 -9.95 3.08 6.91
CA HIS A 169 -10.16 2.88 8.36
C HIS A 169 -10.03 1.40 8.68
N LEU A 170 -8.85 0.99 9.16
CA LEU A 170 -8.56 -0.39 9.53
C LEU A 170 -8.41 -0.49 11.05
N ARG A 171 -9.11 -1.44 11.65
CA ARG A 171 -9.06 -1.71 13.10
C ARG A 171 -8.62 -3.15 13.36
N GLY A 172 -7.52 -3.31 14.07
CA GLY A 172 -6.92 -4.59 14.43
C GLY A 172 -6.49 -5.39 13.22
N GLN A 173 -6.07 -4.71 12.15
CA GLN A 173 -5.61 -5.32 10.92
C GLN A 173 -4.39 -6.18 11.21
N ARG A 174 -4.44 -7.44 10.79
CA ARG A 174 -3.31 -8.37 10.93
C ARG A 174 -2.29 -8.06 9.83
N ALA A 175 -1.01 -8.03 10.22
CA ALA A 175 0.10 -7.95 9.28
C ALA A 175 0.02 -9.08 8.25
N LYS A 176 0.24 -8.74 6.98
CA LYS A 176 0.26 -9.68 5.86
C LYS A 176 1.57 -10.46 5.84
N TYR A 177 2.68 -9.77 6.13
CA TYR A 177 4.01 -10.36 6.20
C TYR A 177 4.48 -10.44 7.64
N GLN A 178 5.26 -11.48 7.90
CA GLN A 178 5.99 -11.65 9.15
C GLN A 178 7.39 -11.09 8.93
N ILE A 179 7.93 -10.39 9.92
CA ILE A 179 9.25 -9.79 9.80
C ILE A 179 10.25 -10.53 10.66
N GLY A 180 11.42 -10.78 10.09
CA GLY A 180 12.60 -11.33 10.74
C GLY A 180 13.79 -10.41 10.46
N ASP A 181 14.85 -10.54 11.24
CA ASP A 181 16.09 -9.79 11.07
C ASP A 181 17.23 -10.73 10.65
N ILE A 182 18.27 -10.16 10.04
CA ILE A 182 19.46 -10.90 9.58
C ILE A 182 20.19 -11.63 10.72
N THR A 183 20.09 -11.10 11.94
CA THR A 183 20.62 -11.73 13.15
C THR A 183 19.88 -13.00 13.56
N GLY A 184 18.70 -13.26 12.99
CA GLY A 184 17.82 -14.37 13.36
C GLY A 184 17.10 -14.16 14.70
N ARG A 185 17.28 -13.02 15.37
CA ARG A 185 16.63 -12.63 16.61
C ARG A 185 15.76 -11.40 16.43
N MET A 186 14.52 -11.50 16.90
CA MET A 186 13.53 -10.42 16.86
C MET A 186 12.93 -10.12 18.24
N ALA A 187 13.08 -11.02 19.21
CA ALA A 187 12.66 -10.72 20.58
C ALA A 187 13.51 -9.60 21.18
N GLU A 188 12.89 -8.80 22.05
CA GLU A 188 13.59 -7.79 22.88
C GLU A 188 14.28 -6.68 22.09
N ARG A 189 13.93 -6.49 20.81
CA ARG A 189 14.35 -5.28 20.08
C ARG A 189 13.58 -4.08 20.61
N GLU A 190 14.33 -3.04 20.94
CA GLU A 190 13.80 -1.79 21.45
C GLU A 190 13.59 -0.77 20.33
N ASN A 191 12.77 0.24 20.61
CA ASN A 191 12.56 1.41 19.73
C ASN A 191 12.02 1.08 18.34
N VAL A 192 11.16 0.06 18.23
CA VAL A 192 10.47 -0.25 16.98
C VAL A 192 9.36 0.76 16.76
N THR A 193 9.25 1.29 15.54
CA THR A 193 8.17 2.20 15.15
C THR A 193 7.46 1.67 13.91
N LEU A 194 6.14 1.85 13.83
CA LEU A 194 5.38 1.63 12.61
C LEU A 194 5.23 2.95 11.89
N ALA A 195 5.43 2.95 10.58
CA ALA A 195 5.20 4.11 9.73
C ALA A 195 4.34 3.72 8.53
N VAL A 196 3.60 4.69 8.01
CA VAL A 196 2.80 4.53 6.80
C VAL A 196 3.54 5.20 5.64
N GLY A 197 3.62 4.51 4.51
CA GLY A 197 4.07 5.08 3.26
C GLY A 197 3.05 4.86 2.16
N TRP A 198 3.12 5.68 1.12
CA TRP A 198 2.32 5.49 -0.09
C TRP A 198 3.08 5.91 -1.33
N ASN A 199 2.71 5.28 -2.45
CA ASN A 199 3.19 5.61 -3.79
C ASN A 199 2.03 5.95 -4.70
N VAL A 200 2.04 7.16 -5.25
CA VAL A 200 1.07 7.61 -6.25
C VAL A 200 1.61 7.27 -7.62
N GLN A 201 0.89 6.39 -8.33
CA GLN A 201 1.18 6.06 -9.71
C GLN A 201 0.27 6.88 -10.65
N PRO A 202 0.84 7.81 -11.44
CA PRO A 202 0.07 8.53 -12.43
C PRO A 202 -0.18 7.69 -13.69
N TRP A 203 -1.13 8.11 -14.51
CA TRP A 203 -1.31 7.61 -15.88
C TRP A 203 -0.13 8.01 -16.75
N VAL A 204 0.36 9.24 -16.58
CA VAL A 204 1.55 9.76 -17.25
C VAL A 204 2.41 10.54 -16.26
N GLY A 205 3.68 10.15 -16.12
CA GLY A 205 4.65 10.85 -15.28
C GLY A 205 5.47 9.93 -14.37
N ALA A 206 6.28 10.54 -13.49
CA ALA A 206 7.07 9.83 -12.49
C ALA A 206 6.21 9.31 -11.33
N LEU A 207 6.70 8.28 -10.63
CA LEU A 207 6.09 7.80 -9.39
C LEU A 207 6.37 8.77 -8.25
N TRP A 208 5.36 9.10 -7.45
CA TRP A 208 5.52 10.00 -6.30
C TRP A 208 5.42 9.23 -4.99
N TRP A 209 6.31 9.53 -4.06
CA TRP A 209 6.40 8.84 -2.77
C TRP A 209 5.87 9.72 -1.63
N SER A 210 5.58 9.10 -0.49
CA SER A 210 5.25 9.86 0.73
C SER A 210 6.49 10.63 1.25
N PRO A 211 6.32 11.74 1.99
CA PRO A 211 7.43 12.61 2.37
C PRO A 211 8.49 11.99 3.28
N ALA A 212 8.18 10.87 3.94
CA ALA A 212 9.12 10.17 4.83
C ALA A 212 9.58 8.81 4.28
N SER A 213 9.34 8.53 2.99
CA SER A 213 9.63 7.24 2.39
C SER A 213 10.13 7.35 0.95
N GLY A 214 11.00 6.43 0.54
CA GLY A 214 11.30 6.17 -0.87
C GLY A 214 12.12 7.26 -1.57
N ALA A 215 11.95 7.33 -2.89
CA ALA A 215 12.72 8.21 -3.77
C ALA A 215 11.99 9.53 -4.07
N ILE A 216 12.72 10.50 -4.60
CA ILE A 216 12.16 11.76 -5.12
C ILE A 216 11.40 11.45 -6.43
N PRO A 217 10.24 12.07 -6.72
CA PRO A 217 9.58 13.17 -5.98
C PRO A 217 8.70 12.73 -4.81
N HIS A 218 8.59 13.61 -3.81
CA HIS A 218 7.73 13.42 -2.63
C HIS A 218 6.46 14.27 -2.70
N THR A 219 5.37 13.71 -2.18
CA THR A 219 4.13 14.43 -1.89
C THR A 219 4.29 15.31 -0.64
N ALA A 220 3.47 16.35 -0.49
CA ALA A 220 3.56 17.31 0.62
C ALA A 220 2.73 16.92 1.86
N GLY A 221 2.08 15.74 1.86
CA GLY A 221 1.23 15.28 2.96
C GLY A 221 1.97 14.90 4.24
N ASN A 222 1.28 14.30 5.21
CA ASN A 222 1.87 13.80 6.45
C ASN A 222 1.77 12.27 6.54
N ALA A 223 2.91 11.62 6.44
CA ALA A 223 3.08 10.18 6.64
C ALA A 223 3.25 9.89 8.14
N GLY A 224 2.15 9.49 8.81
CA GLY A 224 2.18 9.27 10.26
C GLY A 224 3.04 8.09 10.68
N ARG A 225 3.54 8.21 11.92
CA ARG A 225 4.36 7.22 12.61
C ARG A 225 3.74 6.91 13.96
N SER A 226 3.76 5.64 14.37
CA SER A 226 3.31 5.20 15.68
C SER A 226 4.30 5.63 16.77
N LYS A 227 3.83 5.54 18.02
CA LYS A 227 4.72 5.55 19.18
C LYS A 227 5.74 4.41 19.07
N SER A 228 6.92 4.62 19.63
CA SER A 228 7.91 3.56 19.77
C SER A 228 7.39 2.48 20.73
N PHE A 229 7.75 1.25 20.46
CA PHE A 229 7.44 0.10 21.30
C PHE A 229 8.54 -0.95 21.18
N ASP A 230 8.56 -1.86 22.14
CA ASP A 230 9.56 -2.92 22.21
C ASP A 230 8.94 -4.26 21.87
N PHE A 231 9.71 -5.13 21.22
CA PHE A 231 9.25 -6.49 20.95
C PHE A 231 9.26 -7.33 22.22
N PRO A 232 8.16 -8.06 22.50
CA PRO A 232 8.08 -8.91 23.67
C PRO A 232 9.04 -10.08 23.55
N ALA A 233 9.46 -10.59 24.70
CA ALA A 233 10.22 -11.83 24.80
C ALA A 233 9.48 -13.00 24.11
N LEU A 234 10.26 -13.98 23.64
CA LEU A 234 9.76 -15.20 23.01
C LEU A 234 8.67 -15.88 23.83
N LYS A 235 7.56 -16.21 23.18
CA LYS A 235 6.49 -17.03 23.76
C LYS A 235 7.04 -18.43 24.11
N GLY A 236 7.42 -18.61 25.37
CA GLY A 236 8.06 -19.83 25.90
C GLY A 236 9.30 -19.54 26.78
N SER A 237 9.99 -18.41 26.58
CA SER A 237 11.11 -18.00 27.43
C SER A 237 10.64 -17.68 28.85
N LYS A 238 9.52 -16.95 29.00
CA LYS A 238 8.95 -16.60 30.32
C LYS A 238 8.60 -17.83 31.16
N VAL A 239 8.09 -18.90 30.53
CA VAL A 239 7.73 -20.15 31.22
C VAL A 239 8.96 -20.90 31.73
N ASN A 240 10.09 -20.81 31.02
CA ASN A 240 11.35 -21.43 31.46
C ASN A 240 12.05 -20.58 32.52
N ALA A 241 12.02 -19.24 32.40
CA ALA A 241 12.59 -18.33 33.39
C ALA A 241 11.84 -18.36 34.73
N GLU A 242 10.52 -18.52 34.74
CA GLU A 242 9.74 -18.73 35.96
C GLU A 242 10.00 -20.09 36.60
N LYS A 243 10.27 -21.14 35.80
CA LYS A 243 10.66 -22.46 36.32
C LYS A 243 12.05 -22.47 36.94
N GLU A 244 13.02 -21.77 36.36
CA GLU A 244 14.37 -21.64 36.93
C GLU A 244 14.35 -20.82 38.24
N LYS A 245 13.54 -19.75 38.32
CA LYS A 245 13.37 -18.98 39.57
C LYS A 245 12.62 -19.74 40.68
N ALA A 246 11.87 -20.77 40.34
CA ALA A 246 11.18 -21.62 41.32
C ALA A 246 12.04 -22.81 41.80
N GLN A 247 13.24 -23.02 41.21
CA GLN A 247 14.14 -24.13 41.51
C GLN A 247 15.47 -23.71 42.16
N GLY A 248 15.70 -22.41 42.36
CA GLY A 248 16.83 -21.85 43.13
C GLY A 248 16.35 -21.13 44.37
#